data_AF-A0A2W4LHA9-F1
#
_entry.id   AF-A0A2W4LHA9-F1
#
_cell.length_a   1.000
_cell.length_b   1.000
_cell.length_c   1.000
_cell.angle_alpha   90.00
_cell.angle_beta   90.00
_cell.angle_gamma   90.00
#
_symmetry.space_group_name_H-M   'P 1'
#
loop_
_entity.id
_entity.type
_entity.pdbx_description
1 polymer ?
#
loop_
_entity_poly.entity_id
_entity_poly.type
_entity_poly.pdbx_seq_one_letter_code
_entity_poly.pdbx_strand_id
1 'polypeptide(L)'
;EQSPVDRAGSADPEGANEHGRSCLEPECPVGNVSWTEALAFANMLSERHDPPLEPCYELTDCTGEIGRDFSCKQQSQRGDSVYECKGYRLPTKAEWEYAARAGARTAFYNGDIAPQAGLGVCGPDPLLEQIAWYCYNSGGTTHPVGGKLPNGFGLFDVLGNAAEWTTGKATEPIRPAEAVDYEPTLPEQLLRPARGGWAYAMNATMSLARWHNGRPDDRAPGFGFRLVRTVE
;
A
#
# COMPACT_ATOMS: atom_id res chain seq x y z
N GLU A 1 8.73 20.43 18.68
CA GLU A 1 8.79 20.60 17.21
C GLU A 1 9.05 19.22 16.62
N GLN A 2 8.08 18.63 15.93
CA GLN A 2 8.16 17.24 15.45
C GLN A 2 9.03 17.18 14.19
N SER A 3 9.97 16.24 14.21
CA SER A 3 11.01 16.03 13.19
C SER A 3 10.43 15.48 11.88
N PRO A 4 10.97 15.79 10.68
CA PRO A 4 10.39 15.45 9.37
C PRO A 4 10.50 13.96 8.95
N VAL A 5 10.69 13.03 9.89
CA VAL A 5 11.17 11.66 9.58
C VAL A 5 10.04 10.66 9.26
N ASP A 6 8.77 11.05 9.35
CA ASP A 6 7.62 10.14 9.19
C ASP A 6 6.98 10.10 7.78
N ARG A 7 7.56 10.76 6.78
CA ARG A 7 6.98 10.74 5.42
C ARG A 7 7.46 9.50 4.65
N ALA A 8 6.58 8.50 4.55
CA ALA A 8 6.78 7.35 3.67
C ALA A 8 7.02 7.83 2.22
N GLY A 9 8.27 7.72 1.79
CA GLY A 9 8.72 7.94 0.41
C GLY A 9 8.74 9.40 -0.05
N SER A 10 9.94 9.88 -0.39
CA SER A 10 10.11 11.12 -1.16
C SER A 10 9.53 10.96 -2.56
N ALA A 11 8.84 11.99 -3.07
CA ALA A 11 8.36 12.04 -4.45
C ALA A 11 9.49 11.69 -5.45
N ASP A 12 9.20 10.82 -6.42
CA ASP A 12 10.07 10.53 -7.55
C ASP A 12 10.00 11.71 -8.54
N PRO A 13 11.02 12.59 -8.61
CA PRO A 13 10.99 13.76 -9.47
C PRO A 13 11.25 13.42 -10.95
N GLU A 14 11.68 12.20 -11.27
CA GLU A 14 12.08 11.76 -12.61
C GLU A 14 11.14 10.69 -13.23
N GLY A 15 10.13 10.23 -12.50
CA GLY A 15 9.22 9.12 -12.83
C GLY A 15 8.29 9.28 -14.03
N ALA A 16 8.72 10.00 -15.07
CA ALA A 16 7.95 10.23 -16.28
C ALA A 16 8.16 9.10 -17.29
N ASN A 17 7.11 8.31 -17.52
CA ASN A 17 6.86 7.77 -18.86
C ASN A 17 5.56 8.34 -19.43
N GLU A 18 5.43 8.20 -20.74
CA GLU A 18 4.48 8.87 -21.64
C GLU A 18 2.97 8.67 -21.36
N HIS A 19 2.60 7.94 -20.29
CA HIS A 19 1.21 7.55 -20.02
C HIS A 19 0.66 7.67 -18.58
N GLY A 20 1.35 8.23 -17.59
CA GLY A 20 0.75 8.41 -16.25
C GLY A 20 1.69 9.01 -15.23
N ARG A 21 1.35 10.18 -14.69
CA ARG A 21 2.23 10.93 -13.78
C ARG A 21 1.89 10.58 -12.33
N SER A 22 2.92 10.33 -11.52
CA SER A 22 2.85 10.61 -10.09
C SER A 22 2.90 12.13 -9.91
N CYS A 23 2.14 12.69 -8.97
CA CYS A 23 2.30 14.09 -8.62
C CYS A 23 3.67 14.34 -8.00
N LEU A 24 4.19 15.54 -8.24
CA LEU A 24 5.57 15.94 -7.92
C LEU A 24 5.66 16.79 -6.65
N GLU A 25 4.54 17.01 -5.98
CA GLU A 25 4.52 17.77 -4.73
C GLU A 25 5.15 16.94 -3.60
N PRO A 26 5.83 17.56 -2.61
CA PRO A 26 6.49 16.83 -1.54
C PRO A 26 5.55 15.96 -0.68
N GLU A 27 4.26 16.30 -0.66
CA GLU A 27 3.20 15.60 0.07
C GLU A 27 2.50 14.52 -0.77
N CYS A 28 2.93 14.31 -2.01
CA CYS A 28 2.43 13.23 -2.84
C CYS A 28 2.85 11.86 -2.29
N PRO A 29 1.99 10.83 -2.43
CA PRO A 29 2.45 9.47 -2.17
C PRO A 29 3.60 9.15 -3.13
N VAL A 30 4.62 8.49 -2.61
CA VAL A 30 5.66 7.94 -3.47
C VAL A 30 5.04 6.93 -4.45
N GLY A 31 5.33 7.10 -5.73
CA GLY A 31 4.99 6.14 -6.79
C GLY A 31 6.27 5.51 -7.36
N ASN A 32 6.12 4.57 -8.30
CA ASN A 32 7.25 3.86 -8.93
C ASN A 32 8.15 3.10 -7.96
N VAL A 33 7.61 2.71 -6.79
CA VAL A 33 8.34 1.93 -5.78
C VAL A 33 8.01 0.46 -5.94
N SER A 34 9.05 -0.37 -5.99
CA SER A 34 8.89 -1.81 -6.01
C SER A 34 8.55 -2.34 -4.61
N TRP A 35 7.97 -3.55 -4.56
CA TRP A 35 7.72 -4.20 -3.27
C TRP A 35 9.03 -4.47 -2.52
N THR A 36 10.09 -4.87 -3.23
CA THR A 36 11.43 -5.11 -2.65
C THR A 36 12.00 -3.85 -2.02
N GLU A 37 11.84 -2.69 -2.66
CA GLU A 37 12.26 -1.39 -2.12
C GLU A 37 11.45 -0.99 -0.89
N ALA A 38 10.15 -1.25 -0.88
CA ALA A 38 9.31 -0.96 0.27
C ALA A 38 9.76 -1.76 1.51
N LEU A 39 10.22 -3.01 1.34
CA LEU A 39 10.84 -3.78 2.42
C LEU A 39 12.15 -3.14 2.91
N ALA A 40 13.02 -2.76 1.97
CA ALA A 40 14.31 -2.16 2.30
C ALA A 40 14.13 -0.81 3.01
N PHE A 41 13.16 -0.01 2.59
CA PHE A 41 12.79 1.23 3.24
C PHE A 41 12.25 0.99 4.66
N ALA A 42 11.43 -0.04 4.86
CA ALA A 42 10.94 -0.41 6.19
C ALA A 42 12.09 -0.81 7.14
N ASN A 43 13.06 -1.58 6.64
CA ASN A 43 14.27 -1.91 7.39
C ASN A 43 15.07 -0.64 7.75
N MET A 44 15.33 0.22 6.76
CA MET A 44 16.05 1.49 6.98
C MET A 44 15.34 2.40 8.00
N LEU A 45 14.01 2.46 7.98
CA LEU A 45 13.25 3.23 8.96
C LEU A 45 13.34 2.62 10.37
N SER A 46 13.38 1.30 10.47
CA SER A 46 13.58 0.60 11.75
C SER A 46 14.94 0.91 12.36
N GLU A 47 16.00 0.91 11.56
CA GLU A 47 17.36 1.22 12.01
C GLU A 47 17.51 2.69 12.44
N ARG A 48 16.77 3.60 11.79
CA ARG A 48 16.77 5.04 12.08
C ARG A 48 15.82 5.44 13.21
N HIS A 49 14.94 4.54 13.65
CA HIS A 49 14.07 4.79 14.79
C HIS A 49 14.90 5.07 16.05
N ASP A 50 14.35 5.83 16.99
CA ASP A 50 15.00 6.14 18.27
C ASP A 50 14.10 5.69 19.44
N PRO A 51 14.47 4.64 20.20
CA PRO A 51 15.68 3.82 20.05
C PRO A 51 15.65 2.92 18.80
N PRO A 52 16.80 2.49 18.23
CA PRO A 52 16.82 1.63 17.05
C PRO A 52 16.00 0.35 17.24
N LEU A 53 15.22 0.00 16.21
CA LEU A 53 14.40 -1.22 16.18
C LEU A 53 15.09 -2.28 15.30
N GLU A 54 14.83 -3.56 15.60
CA GLU A 54 15.28 -4.65 14.75
C GLU A 54 14.56 -4.59 13.38
N PRO A 55 15.29 -4.62 12.25
CA PRO A 55 14.69 -4.68 10.92
C PRO A 55 13.93 -6.00 10.69
N CYS A 56 12.70 -5.94 10.21
CA CYS A 56 11.84 -7.13 10.09
C CYS A 56 12.16 -8.06 8.92
N TYR A 57 12.93 -7.62 7.95
CA TYR A 57 13.24 -8.39 6.75
C TYR A 57 14.72 -8.71 6.65
N GLU A 58 15.02 -9.91 6.17
CA GLU A 58 16.35 -10.28 5.68
C GLU A 58 16.31 -10.24 4.16
N LEU A 59 17.12 -9.36 3.58
CA LEU A 59 17.25 -9.17 2.14
C LEU A 59 18.67 -9.57 1.75
N THR A 60 18.83 -10.57 0.90
CA THR A 60 20.15 -11.08 0.50
C THR A 60 20.31 -11.10 -1.02
N ASP A 61 21.57 -11.12 -1.45
CA ASP A 61 21.96 -11.00 -2.86
C ASP A 61 21.32 -9.78 -3.55
N CYS A 62 21.33 -8.65 -2.84
CA CYS A 62 20.77 -7.39 -3.35
C CYS A 62 21.75 -6.68 -4.29
N THR A 63 21.18 -6.03 -5.31
CA THR A 63 21.89 -5.21 -6.30
C THR A 63 21.12 -3.92 -6.56
N GLY A 64 21.79 -2.92 -7.12
CA GLY A 64 21.16 -1.64 -7.47
C GLY A 64 21.02 -0.67 -6.30
N GLU A 65 20.36 0.45 -6.56
CA GLU A 65 20.14 1.55 -5.62
C GLU A 65 18.64 1.71 -5.32
N ILE A 66 18.28 1.88 -4.04
CA ILE A 66 16.90 2.11 -3.60
C ILE A 66 16.39 3.41 -4.24
N GLY A 67 15.21 3.35 -4.84
CA GLY A 67 14.60 4.43 -5.61
C GLY A 67 14.90 4.38 -7.10
N ARG A 68 15.71 3.42 -7.57
CA ARG A 68 16.16 3.34 -8.97
C ARG A 68 16.02 1.94 -9.57
N ASP A 69 16.85 1.01 -9.12
CA ASP A 69 16.98 -0.34 -9.70
C ASP A 69 17.26 -1.43 -8.65
N PHE A 70 16.94 -1.13 -7.37
CA PHE A 70 17.10 -2.07 -6.27
C PHE A 70 16.27 -3.35 -6.45
N SER A 71 16.94 -4.49 -6.33
CA SER A 71 16.35 -5.84 -6.36
C SER A 71 17.18 -6.78 -5.49
N CYS A 72 16.56 -7.83 -4.97
CA CYS A 72 17.20 -8.86 -4.15
C CYS A 72 16.75 -10.24 -4.62
N LYS A 73 17.65 -11.24 -4.62
CA LYS A 73 17.26 -12.61 -5.02
C LYS A 73 16.46 -13.33 -3.96
N GLN A 74 16.65 -12.98 -2.68
CA GLN A 74 15.94 -13.62 -1.58
C GLN A 74 15.45 -12.55 -0.59
N GLN A 75 14.23 -12.76 -0.12
CA GLN A 75 13.59 -11.97 0.92
C GLN A 75 12.92 -12.92 1.90
N SER A 76 13.28 -12.83 3.17
CA SER A 76 12.60 -13.51 4.27
C SER A 76 12.24 -12.51 5.36
N GLN A 77 11.40 -12.94 6.29
CA GLN A 77 11.15 -12.21 7.53
C GLN A 77 12.08 -12.72 8.64
N ARG A 78 12.29 -11.89 9.66
CA ARG A 78 12.83 -12.34 10.95
C ARG A 78 11.72 -12.88 11.84
N GLY A 79 12.00 -13.97 12.53
CA GLY A 79 11.05 -14.67 13.41
C GLY A 79 10.11 -15.61 12.65
N ASP A 80 9.39 -16.44 13.40
CA ASP A 80 8.44 -17.41 12.83
C ASP A 80 7.17 -16.71 12.33
N SER A 81 6.89 -15.52 12.84
CA SER A 81 5.78 -14.65 12.44
C SER A 81 6.22 -13.20 12.23
N VAL A 82 5.60 -12.50 11.25
CA VAL A 82 5.74 -11.04 11.05
C VAL A 82 5.35 -10.23 12.30
N TYR A 83 4.60 -10.83 13.22
CA TYR A 83 4.18 -10.19 14.47
C TYR A 83 5.23 -10.25 15.59
N GLU A 84 6.25 -11.10 15.46
CA GLU A 84 7.33 -11.18 16.44
C GLU A 84 8.31 -10.02 16.31
N CYS A 85 8.50 -9.52 15.08
CA CYS A 85 9.32 -8.35 14.84
C CYS A 85 8.61 -7.06 15.29
N LYS A 86 9.36 -6.19 15.97
CA LYS A 86 8.90 -4.87 16.46
C LYS A 86 9.24 -3.69 15.54
N GLY A 87 10.09 -3.91 14.54
CA GLY A 87 10.42 -2.93 13.51
C GLY A 87 9.24 -2.57 12.61
N TYR A 88 9.48 -1.61 11.72
CA TYR A 88 8.56 -1.28 10.65
C TYR A 88 8.54 -2.38 9.59
N ARG A 89 7.36 -2.60 9.04
CA ARG A 89 7.11 -3.57 7.97
C ARG A 89 5.92 -3.14 7.12
N LEU A 90 5.76 -3.78 5.96
CA LEU A 90 4.51 -3.68 5.23
C LEU A 90 3.38 -4.35 6.03
N PRO A 91 2.14 -3.83 5.95
CA PRO A 91 0.99 -4.51 6.52
C PRO A 91 0.74 -5.83 5.78
N THR A 92 0.24 -6.82 6.52
CA THR A 92 -0.35 -8.00 5.86
C THR A 92 -1.64 -7.59 5.16
N LYS A 93 -2.11 -8.38 4.18
CA LYS A 93 -3.43 -8.14 3.56
C LYS A 93 -4.55 -8.03 4.61
N ALA A 94 -4.47 -8.84 5.67
CA ALA A 94 -5.47 -8.88 6.73
C ALA A 94 -5.44 -7.62 7.58
N GLU A 95 -4.27 -7.18 8.03
CA GLU A 95 -4.10 -5.90 8.74
C GLU A 95 -4.57 -4.72 7.89
N TRP A 96 -4.19 -4.72 6.61
CA TRP A 96 -4.59 -3.68 5.68
C TRP A 96 -6.12 -3.64 5.54
N GLU A 97 -6.78 -4.77 5.31
CA GLU A 97 -8.24 -4.81 5.15
C GLU A 97 -8.96 -4.41 6.44
N TYR A 98 -8.49 -4.87 7.59
CA TYR A 98 -9.03 -4.49 8.89
C TYR A 98 -8.96 -2.98 9.11
N ALA A 99 -7.77 -2.41 8.91
CA ALA A 99 -7.52 -0.98 9.07
C ALA A 99 -8.34 -0.15 8.06
N ALA A 100 -8.43 -0.60 6.81
CA ALA A 100 -9.18 0.03 5.74
C ALA A 100 -10.69 0.05 6.01
N ARG A 101 -11.23 -1.08 6.49
CA ARG A 101 -12.65 -1.22 6.84
C ARG A 101 -13.03 -0.31 8.00
N ALA A 102 -12.18 -0.19 9.03
CA ALA A 102 -12.50 0.57 10.25
C ALA A 102 -13.91 0.25 10.80
N GLY A 103 -14.31 -1.02 10.77
CA GLY A 103 -15.63 -1.52 11.17
C GLY A 103 -16.68 -1.65 10.05
N ALA A 104 -16.43 -1.09 8.86
CA ALA A 104 -17.35 -1.18 7.73
C ALA A 104 -17.46 -2.59 7.14
N ARG A 105 -18.69 -2.98 6.76
CA ARG A 105 -19.01 -4.26 6.11
C ARG A 105 -19.44 -4.12 4.65
N THR A 106 -19.37 -2.90 4.13
CA THR A 106 -19.76 -2.52 2.78
C THR A 106 -18.56 -2.55 1.82
N ALA A 107 -18.82 -2.28 0.54
CA ALA A 107 -17.77 -2.27 -0.49
C ALA A 107 -16.72 -1.16 -0.29
N PHE A 108 -17.13 0.02 0.19
CA PHE A 108 -16.28 1.13 0.63
C PHE A 108 -16.49 1.37 2.12
N TYR A 109 -15.61 2.13 2.78
CA TYR A 109 -15.76 2.37 4.22
C TYR A 109 -16.89 3.35 4.56
N ASN A 110 -17.48 4.02 3.57
CA ASN A 110 -18.63 4.91 3.71
C ASN A 110 -19.92 4.40 3.01
N GLY A 111 -19.93 3.15 2.50
CA GLY A 111 -21.12 2.54 1.90
C GLY A 111 -20.80 1.60 0.73
N ASP A 112 -21.84 1.22 -0.02
CA ASP A 112 -21.72 0.30 -1.16
C ASP A 112 -21.53 1.02 -2.49
N ILE A 113 -20.91 0.33 -3.46
CA ILE A 113 -20.70 0.85 -4.82
C ILE A 113 -22.06 1.26 -5.42
N ALA A 114 -22.11 2.45 -6.00
CA ALA A 114 -23.35 2.93 -6.60
C ALA A 114 -23.78 2.02 -7.77
N PRO A 115 -25.08 1.69 -7.94
CA PRO A 115 -25.53 0.72 -8.95
C PRO A 115 -25.12 1.04 -10.39
N GLN A 116 -24.94 2.32 -10.72
CA GLN A 116 -24.50 2.79 -12.03
C GLN A 116 -23.01 2.52 -12.31
N ALA A 117 -22.21 2.23 -11.28
CA ALA A 117 -20.80 1.86 -11.40
C ALA A 117 -20.70 0.34 -11.65
N GLY A 118 -20.94 -0.07 -12.89
CA GLY A 118 -20.72 -1.46 -13.31
C GLY A 118 -19.25 -1.89 -13.19
N LEU A 119 -19.01 -3.21 -13.24
CA LEU A 119 -17.65 -3.75 -13.33
C LEU A 119 -16.99 -3.21 -14.62
N GLY A 120 -15.89 -2.49 -14.47
CA GLY A 120 -15.17 -1.91 -15.61
C GLY A 120 -15.52 -0.45 -15.94
N VAL A 121 -16.39 0.20 -15.16
CA VAL A 121 -16.78 1.60 -15.41
C VAL A 121 -15.88 2.55 -14.61
N CYS A 122 -15.36 3.55 -15.32
CA CYS A 122 -14.88 4.78 -14.70
C CYS A 122 -15.99 5.82 -14.74
N GLY A 123 -16.52 6.22 -13.59
CA GLY A 123 -17.61 7.19 -13.55
C GLY A 123 -17.84 7.82 -12.18
N PRO A 124 -18.71 8.83 -12.11
CA PRO A 124 -19.04 9.48 -10.85
C PRO A 124 -19.66 8.46 -9.89
N ASP A 125 -19.10 8.39 -8.69
CA ASP A 125 -19.67 7.67 -7.56
C ASP A 125 -19.64 8.62 -6.36
N PRO A 126 -20.82 9.02 -5.85
CA PRO A 126 -20.92 10.06 -4.83
C PRO A 126 -20.25 9.66 -3.51
N LEU A 127 -20.08 8.36 -3.25
CA LEU A 127 -19.35 7.89 -2.09
C LEU A 127 -17.85 7.97 -2.33
N LEU A 128 -17.33 7.47 -3.46
CA LEU A 128 -15.90 7.55 -3.78
C LEU A 128 -15.40 9.00 -3.90
N GLU A 129 -16.20 9.91 -4.44
CA GLU A 129 -15.83 11.32 -4.59
C GLU A 129 -15.36 11.96 -3.28
N GLN A 130 -15.95 11.54 -2.16
CA GLN A 130 -15.64 12.04 -0.82
C GLN A 130 -14.37 11.45 -0.23
N ILE A 131 -14.00 10.23 -0.62
CA ILE A 131 -13.05 9.39 0.13
C ILE A 131 -11.83 8.92 -0.66
N ALA A 132 -11.83 9.09 -1.99
CA ALA A 132 -10.79 8.54 -2.85
C ALA A 132 -10.44 9.46 -4.03
N TRP A 133 -9.17 9.41 -4.41
CA TRP A 133 -8.70 9.83 -5.73
C TRP A 133 -8.73 8.63 -6.67
N TYR A 134 -9.59 8.67 -7.68
CA TYR A 134 -9.80 7.56 -8.61
C TYR A 134 -10.02 8.10 -10.02
N CYS A 135 -10.19 7.20 -11.01
CA CYS A 135 -10.12 7.54 -12.43
C CYS A 135 -11.01 8.71 -12.86
N TYR A 136 -12.11 8.98 -12.15
CA TYR A 136 -13.05 10.04 -12.48
C TYR A 136 -12.62 11.43 -11.98
N ASN A 137 -12.03 11.50 -10.78
CA ASN A 137 -11.77 12.78 -10.10
C ASN A 137 -10.28 13.11 -9.93
N SER A 138 -9.38 12.19 -10.25
CA SER A 138 -7.94 12.37 -10.05
C SER A 138 -7.25 13.17 -11.17
N GLY A 139 -7.90 13.33 -12.33
CA GLY A 139 -7.23 13.86 -13.52
C GLY A 139 -6.12 12.95 -14.06
N GLY A 140 -6.11 11.67 -13.69
CA GLY A 140 -5.12 10.68 -14.14
C GLY A 140 -3.77 10.74 -13.43
N THR A 141 -3.68 11.41 -12.27
CA THR A 141 -2.46 11.54 -11.46
C THR A 141 -2.75 11.30 -9.98
N THR A 142 -1.72 10.91 -9.22
CA THR A 142 -1.80 10.95 -7.75
C THR A 142 -1.96 12.40 -7.25
N HIS A 143 -2.34 12.58 -5.99
CA HIS A 143 -2.55 13.86 -5.32
C HIS A 143 -1.86 13.86 -3.95
N PRO A 144 -1.59 15.05 -3.36
CA PRO A 144 -1.14 15.14 -1.98
C PRO A 144 -2.00 14.31 -1.02
N VAL A 145 -1.34 13.59 -0.10
CA VAL A 145 -2.02 12.75 0.88
C VAL A 145 -2.92 13.59 1.81
N GLY A 146 -4.02 13.02 2.28
CA GLY A 146 -4.97 13.65 3.17
C GLY A 146 -5.98 14.59 2.49
N GLY A 147 -6.06 14.59 1.16
CA GLY A 147 -6.96 15.46 0.39
C GLY A 147 -8.43 15.01 0.36
N LYS A 148 -8.76 13.84 0.91
CA LYS A 148 -10.11 13.24 0.98
C LYS A 148 -10.49 12.95 2.43
N LEU A 149 -11.75 12.59 2.68
CA LEU A 149 -12.18 12.25 4.04
C LEU A 149 -11.48 10.96 4.52
N PRO A 150 -11.09 10.86 5.80
CA PRO A 150 -10.52 9.64 6.35
C PRO A 150 -11.60 8.60 6.68
N ASN A 151 -11.18 7.36 6.91
CA ASN A 151 -12.05 6.31 7.46
C ASN A 151 -12.26 6.47 8.98
N GLY A 152 -13.02 5.55 9.59
CA GLY A 152 -13.36 5.57 11.02
C GLY A 152 -12.17 5.47 11.99
N PHE A 153 -10.98 5.09 11.52
CA PHE A 153 -9.74 5.06 12.30
C PHE A 153 -8.84 6.29 12.05
N GLY A 154 -9.30 7.26 11.27
CA GLY A 154 -8.52 8.44 10.91
C GLY A 154 -7.49 8.19 9.81
N LEU A 155 -7.59 7.08 9.08
CA LEU A 155 -6.68 6.77 7.97
C LEU A 155 -7.17 7.41 6.67
N PHE A 156 -6.27 8.15 6.04
CA PHE A 156 -6.49 8.79 4.73
C PHE A 156 -5.99 7.90 3.59
N ASP A 157 -6.56 8.15 2.41
CA ASP A 157 -6.15 7.56 1.12
C ASP A 157 -5.98 6.03 1.15
N VAL A 158 -6.74 5.35 2.02
CA VAL A 158 -6.76 3.88 2.02
C VAL A 158 -7.46 3.34 0.77
N LEU A 159 -8.32 4.15 0.14
CA LEU A 159 -8.89 3.89 -1.17
C LEU A 159 -8.41 4.95 -2.16
N GLY A 160 -7.91 4.51 -3.31
CA GLY A 160 -7.44 5.37 -4.39
C GLY A 160 -6.08 6.00 -4.09
N ASN A 161 -5.78 7.09 -4.82
CA ASN A 161 -4.50 7.76 -4.86
C ASN A 161 -3.36 6.82 -5.34
N ALA A 162 -2.80 6.00 -4.46
CA ALA A 162 -1.84 4.95 -4.80
C ALA A 162 -2.28 3.61 -4.20
N ALA A 163 -2.14 2.55 -4.98
CA ALA A 163 -2.29 1.20 -4.47
C ALA A 163 -1.12 0.87 -3.56
N GLU A 164 -1.38 0.08 -2.53
CA GLU A 164 -0.41 -0.13 -1.46
C GLU A 164 0.05 -1.56 -1.41
N TRP A 165 1.37 -1.75 -1.51
CA TRP A 165 2.02 -3.03 -1.29
C TRP A 165 1.70 -3.61 0.09
N THR A 166 1.44 -4.92 0.12
CA THR A 166 1.16 -5.69 1.35
C THR A 166 1.94 -7.00 1.35
N THR A 167 1.96 -7.70 2.49
CA THR A 167 2.48 -9.08 2.62
C THR A 167 1.34 -10.11 2.73
N GLY A 168 1.70 -11.39 2.62
CA GLY A 168 0.78 -12.52 2.58
C GLY A 168 0.58 -13.09 1.16
N LYS A 169 -0.17 -14.19 1.03
CA LYS A 169 -0.37 -14.88 -0.27
C LYS A 169 -1.07 -14.02 -1.31
N ALA A 170 -0.58 -14.02 -2.56
CA ALA A 170 -1.10 -13.19 -3.64
C ALA A 170 -2.44 -13.69 -4.25
N THR A 171 -2.72 -15.00 -4.19
CA THR A 171 -3.84 -15.60 -4.93
C THR A 171 -4.98 -16.10 -4.04
N GLU A 172 -4.75 -16.24 -2.73
CA GLU A 172 -5.78 -16.71 -1.82
C GLU A 172 -6.63 -15.54 -1.27
N PRO A 173 -7.97 -15.61 -1.30
CA PRO A 173 -8.80 -14.63 -0.62
C PRO A 173 -8.57 -14.68 0.89
N ILE A 174 -8.79 -13.56 1.58
CA ILE A 174 -8.87 -13.56 3.04
C ILE A 174 -10.08 -14.41 3.43
N ARG A 175 -9.84 -15.52 4.13
CA ARG A 175 -10.90 -16.42 4.56
C ARG A 175 -11.56 -15.86 5.83
N PRO A 176 -12.91 -15.67 5.86
CA PRO A 176 -13.57 -15.01 6.99
C PRO A 176 -13.62 -15.81 8.30
N ALA A 177 -13.14 -17.05 8.33
CA ALA A 177 -13.64 -18.02 9.29
C ALA A 177 -13.29 -17.71 10.76
N GLU A 178 -12.22 -16.96 11.08
CA GLU A 178 -11.80 -16.79 12.48
C GLU A 178 -11.13 -15.44 12.82
N ALA A 179 -11.15 -14.43 11.94
CA ALA A 179 -10.54 -13.11 12.22
C ALA A 179 -9.06 -13.19 12.68
N VAL A 180 -8.35 -14.22 12.23
CA VAL A 180 -6.91 -14.39 12.43
C VAL A 180 -6.23 -14.22 11.08
N ASP A 181 -5.09 -13.55 11.05
CA ASP A 181 -4.20 -13.65 9.90
C ASP A 181 -3.61 -15.06 9.89
N TYR A 182 -4.21 -15.92 9.06
CA TYR A 182 -3.88 -17.34 8.98
C TYR A 182 -2.45 -17.62 8.51
N GLU A 183 -1.80 -16.62 7.93
CA GLU A 183 -0.46 -16.74 7.36
C GLU A 183 0.34 -15.50 7.69
N PRO A 184 0.72 -15.33 8.98
CA PRO A 184 1.47 -14.18 9.42
C PRO A 184 2.95 -14.38 9.06
N THR A 185 3.23 -14.87 7.86
CA THR A 185 4.55 -15.13 7.32
C THR A 185 4.74 -14.39 6.00
N LEU A 186 5.99 -14.30 5.56
CA LEU A 186 6.37 -13.76 4.27
C LEU A 186 6.51 -14.94 3.30
N PRO A 187 5.46 -15.33 2.55
CA PRO A 187 5.53 -16.50 1.69
C PRO A 187 6.51 -16.29 0.54
N GLU A 188 7.21 -17.35 0.17
CA GLU A 188 7.95 -17.40 -1.10
C GLU A 188 6.95 -17.54 -2.26
N GLN A 189 6.88 -16.53 -3.12
CA GLN A 189 5.95 -16.50 -4.25
C GLN A 189 6.38 -15.48 -5.31
N LEU A 190 5.93 -15.69 -6.55
CA LEU A 190 6.26 -14.85 -7.69
C LEU A 190 5.57 -13.48 -7.68
N LEU A 191 4.40 -13.39 -7.05
CA LEU A 191 3.57 -12.20 -7.05
C LEU A 191 3.37 -11.69 -5.63
N ARG A 192 3.26 -10.36 -5.49
CA ARG A 192 3.05 -9.66 -4.23
C ARG A 192 1.72 -8.92 -4.27
N PRO A 193 0.91 -9.01 -3.21
CA PRO A 193 -0.40 -8.36 -3.18
C PRO A 193 -0.29 -6.85 -2.97
N ALA A 194 -1.15 -6.10 -3.66
CA ALA A 194 -1.40 -4.68 -3.46
C ALA A 194 -2.90 -4.40 -3.26
N ARG A 195 -3.23 -3.33 -2.54
CA ARG A 195 -4.59 -3.03 -2.07
C ARG A 195 -4.99 -1.57 -2.31
N GLY A 196 -6.27 -1.23 -2.11
CA GLY A 196 -6.77 0.15 -2.12
C GLY A 196 -7.10 0.76 -3.48
N GLY A 197 -6.47 0.27 -4.55
CA GLY A 197 -6.61 0.86 -5.87
C GLY A 197 -5.79 2.16 -5.99
N TRP A 198 -5.75 2.73 -7.19
CA TRP A 198 -4.87 3.85 -7.54
C TRP A 198 -5.62 4.97 -8.29
N ALA A 199 -4.99 6.11 -8.51
CA ALA A 199 -5.61 7.31 -9.07
C ALA A 199 -6.35 7.12 -10.41
N TYR A 200 -6.02 6.13 -11.21
CA TYR A 200 -6.67 5.84 -12.50
C TYR A 200 -7.41 4.49 -12.50
N ALA A 201 -7.65 3.89 -11.33
CA ALA A 201 -8.44 2.69 -11.22
C ALA A 201 -9.95 2.98 -11.26
N MET A 202 -10.68 2.02 -11.84
CA MET A 202 -12.13 2.01 -11.96
C MET A 202 -12.81 1.86 -10.60
N ASN A 203 -14.09 2.22 -10.52
CA ASN A 203 -14.82 2.27 -9.25
C ASN A 203 -14.81 0.94 -8.49
N ALA A 204 -15.06 -0.18 -9.19
CA ALA A 204 -15.09 -1.51 -8.58
C ALA A 204 -13.71 -1.96 -8.05
N THR A 205 -12.61 -1.41 -8.59
CA THR A 205 -11.24 -1.66 -8.15
C THR A 205 -10.96 -1.04 -6.78
N MET A 206 -11.67 0.03 -6.43
CA MET A 206 -11.59 0.70 -5.12
C MET A 206 -12.29 -0.07 -3.99
N SER A 207 -12.91 -1.22 -4.26
CA SER A 207 -13.59 -1.95 -3.20
C SER A 207 -12.60 -2.48 -2.17
N LEU A 208 -12.94 -2.35 -0.90
CA LEU A 208 -12.19 -2.85 0.25
C LEU A 208 -11.86 -4.34 0.20
N ALA A 209 -12.59 -5.13 -0.58
CA ALA A 209 -12.31 -6.57 -0.75
C ALA A 209 -11.38 -6.87 -1.93
N ARG A 210 -11.08 -5.90 -2.80
CA ARG A 210 -10.25 -6.11 -4.00
C ARG A 210 -8.77 -6.08 -3.68
N TRP A 211 -8.02 -6.93 -4.36
CA TRP A 211 -6.56 -6.90 -4.39
C TRP A 211 -6.06 -7.01 -5.82
N HIS A 212 -4.81 -6.59 -5.97
CA HIS A 212 -4.03 -6.68 -7.20
C HIS A 212 -2.72 -7.39 -6.89
N ASN A 213 -2.03 -7.79 -7.93
CA ASN A 213 -0.76 -8.48 -7.82
C ASN A 213 0.23 -7.84 -8.79
N GLY A 214 1.46 -7.71 -8.36
CA GLY A 214 2.60 -7.38 -9.21
C GLY A 214 3.80 -8.24 -8.81
N ARG A 215 4.84 -8.26 -9.63
CA ARG A 215 6.11 -8.90 -9.25
C ARG A 215 6.81 -8.04 -8.19
N PRO A 216 7.69 -8.63 -7.36
CA PRO A 216 8.41 -7.90 -6.32
C PRO A 216 9.16 -6.66 -6.82
N ASP A 217 9.65 -6.71 -8.05
CA ASP A 217 10.46 -5.67 -8.67
C ASP A 217 9.67 -4.80 -9.67
N ASP A 218 8.36 -5.05 -9.84
CA ASP A 218 7.51 -4.22 -10.69
C ASP A 218 7.37 -2.82 -10.08
N ARG A 219 7.43 -1.80 -10.95
CA ARG A 219 7.22 -0.39 -10.60
C ARG A 219 6.06 0.17 -11.40
N ALA A 220 5.22 0.95 -10.74
CA ALA A 220 4.17 1.69 -11.43
C ALA A 220 3.87 3.02 -10.72
N PRO A 221 3.48 4.08 -11.44
CA PRO A 221 3.17 5.38 -10.84
C PRO A 221 2.04 5.30 -9.80
N GLY A 222 1.09 4.40 -10.01
CA GLY A 222 -0.01 4.14 -9.07
C GLY A 222 0.30 3.16 -7.94
N PHE A 223 1.56 2.74 -7.74
CA PHE A 223 1.95 1.78 -6.70
C PHE A 223 2.90 2.43 -5.70
N GLY A 224 2.49 2.43 -4.44
CA GLY A 224 3.24 2.89 -3.28
C GLY A 224 3.06 1.93 -2.11
N PHE A 225 3.17 2.42 -0.88
CA PHE A 225 3.02 1.61 0.32
C PHE A 225 2.71 2.46 1.55
N ARG A 226 2.23 1.80 2.61
CA ARG A 226 2.26 2.30 3.97
C ARG A 226 2.94 1.30 4.88
N LEU A 227 3.42 1.76 6.04
CA LEU A 227 4.10 0.91 7.01
C LEU A 227 3.25 0.72 8.26
N VAL A 228 3.45 -0.42 8.90
CA VAL A 228 2.94 -0.73 10.24
C VAL A 228 4.11 -1.22 11.10
N ARG A 229 3.91 -1.23 12.41
CA ARG A 229 4.82 -1.89 13.36
C ARG A 229 4.03 -2.56 14.46
N THR A 230 4.61 -3.61 15.02
CA THR A 230 4.06 -4.25 16.22
C THR A 230 4.35 -3.38 17.44
N VAL A 231 3.33 -3.09 18.24
CA VAL A 231 3.46 -2.34 19.51
C VAL A 231 3.68 -3.31 20.69
N GLU A 232 4.06 -2.77 21.84
CA GLU A 232 4.09 -3.49 23.12
C GLU A 232 2.78 -3.32 23.89
#